data_AF-A0A2W4XG36-F1
#
_entry.id   AF-A0A2W4XG36-F1
#
_cell.length_a   1.000
_cell.length_b   1.000
_cell.length_c   1.000
_cell.angle_alpha   90.00
_cell.angle_beta   90.00
_cell.angle_gamma   90.00
#
_symmetry.space_group_name_H-M   'P 1'
#
loop_
_entity.id
_entity.type
_entity.pdbx_description
1 polymer ?
#
loop_
_entity_poly.entity_id
_entity_poly.type
_entity_poly.pdbx_seq_one_letter_code
_entity_poly.pdbx_strand_id
1 'polypeptide(L)'
;MRFLAGLIALFTLAACGEPEPQTPATPLPTDPSAQVRVYMQTSRMSPDWISIARQRDCTGQEDAGERCPYGEVYYNKNMITRSVDGSIANIWVQTDHGAPQLFQGETESSVITVRYTRTRLHYRFNCVDDTFTIVERQILGSNDTVLQTINPPEIFREPQRWSAVAIAMPIACDGGELRP
;
A
#
# COMPACT_ATOMS: atom_id res chain seq x y z
N MET A 1 -45.22 -2.22 59.51
CA MET A 1 -45.93 -2.53 58.25
C MET A 1 -45.15 -1.90 57.12
N ARG A 2 -44.82 -2.70 56.10
CA ARG A 2 -43.92 -2.38 54.99
C ARG A 2 -44.65 -1.56 53.92
N PHE A 3 -44.08 -0.45 53.47
CA PHE A 3 -44.46 0.21 52.21
C PHE A 3 -43.26 0.17 51.27
N LEU A 4 -43.34 -0.68 50.25
CA LEU A 4 -42.44 -0.68 49.09
C LEU A 4 -42.90 0.42 48.13
N ALA A 5 -42.03 1.38 47.84
CA ALA A 5 -42.16 2.25 46.67
C ALA A 5 -41.13 1.76 45.62
N GLY A 6 -41.61 0.93 44.69
CA GLY A 6 -40.86 0.52 43.51
C GLY A 6 -41.06 1.55 42.40
N LEU A 7 -40.02 2.32 42.08
CA LEU A 7 -40.01 3.23 40.94
C LEU A 7 -39.37 2.50 39.75
N ILE A 8 -40.20 2.02 38.83
CA ILE A 8 -39.80 1.40 37.58
C ILE A 8 -39.47 2.53 36.59
N ALA A 9 -38.19 2.69 36.28
CA ALA A 9 -37.73 3.58 35.21
C ALA A 9 -37.99 2.91 33.86
N LEU A 10 -38.98 3.42 33.12
CA LEU A 10 -39.21 3.12 31.71
C LEU A 10 -38.09 3.77 30.87
N PHE A 11 -37.18 2.96 30.33
CA PHE A 11 -36.30 3.40 29.25
C PHE A 11 -37.11 3.42 27.94
N THR A 12 -37.53 4.62 27.54
CA THR A 12 -38.04 4.90 26.20
C THR A 12 -36.88 4.85 25.20
N LEU A 13 -36.83 3.81 24.36
CA LEU A 13 -35.99 3.83 23.15
C LEU A 13 -36.61 4.84 22.16
N ALA A 14 -36.05 6.04 22.09
CA ALA A 14 -36.22 6.91 20.94
C ALA A 14 -35.40 6.32 19.78
N ALA A 15 -36.07 5.63 18.86
CA ALA A 15 -35.51 5.30 17.56
C ALA A 15 -35.49 6.56 16.70
N CYS A 16 -34.42 7.34 16.80
CA CYS A 16 -34.11 8.37 15.81
C CYS A 16 -33.54 7.66 14.57
N GLY A 17 -34.39 7.43 13.58
CA GLY A 17 -33.96 7.09 12.23
C GLY A 17 -33.32 8.33 11.59
N GLU A 18 -32.01 8.30 11.43
CA GLU A 18 -31.27 9.31 10.68
C GLU A 18 -31.34 8.94 9.19
N PRO A 19 -31.83 9.82 8.29
CA PRO A 19 -31.80 9.56 6.87
C PRO A 19 -30.36 9.60 6.37
N GLU A 20 -29.95 8.54 5.68
CA GLU A 20 -28.64 8.38 5.07
C GLU A 20 -28.34 9.56 4.11
N PRO A 21 -27.17 10.20 4.19
CA PRO A 21 -26.82 11.29 3.28
C PRO A 21 -26.67 10.74 1.86
N GLN A 22 -27.53 11.19 0.95
CA GLN A 22 -27.38 10.91 -0.47
C GLN A 22 -26.13 11.63 -1.00
N THR A 23 -25.06 10.87 -1.23
CA THR A 23 -23.86 11.34 -1.92
C THR A 23 -24.24 11.81 -3.34
N PRO A 24 -23.76 12.97 -3.82
CA PRO A 24 -24.00 13.38 -5.21
C PRO A 24 -23.41 12.37 -6.18
N ALA A 25 -24.25 11.83 -7.08
CA ALA A 25 -23.78 11.00 -8.18
C ALA A 25 -22.87 11.84 -9.08
N THR A 26 -21.56 11.57 -8.98
CA THR A 26 -20.57 12.17 -9.86
C THR A 26 -20.66 11.45 -11.21
N PRO A 27 -20.74 12.15 -12.36
CA PRO A 27 -20.78 11.48 -13.66
C PRO A 27 -19.54 10.62 -13.87
N LEU A 28 -19.74 9.38 -14.35
CA LEU A 28 -18.66 8.44 -14.64
C LEU A 28 -17.75 9.00 -15.76
N PRO A 29 -16.41 8.92 -15.63
CA PRO A 29 -15.49 9.20 -16.73
C PRO A 29 -15.61 8.13 -17.83
N THR A 30 -15.75 8.56 -19.08
CA THR A 30 -15.87 7.71 -20.29
C THR A 30 -14.52 7.25 -20.86
N ASP A 31 -13.41 7.48 -20.16
CA ASP A 31 -12.08 7.05 -20.58
C ASP A 31 -11.73 5.67 -19.98
N PRO A 32 -11.49 4.62 -20.79
CA PRO A 32 -11.14 3.28 -20.31
C PRO A 32 -9.81 3.23 -19.55
N SER A 33 -8.95 4.24 -19.68
CA SER A 33 -7.72 4.36 -18.89
C SER A 33 -7.92 5.03 -17.52
N ALA A 34 -9.07 5.66 -17.28
CA ALA A 34 -9.37 6.40 -16.04
C ALA A 34 -10.15 5.58 -14.99
N GLN A 35 -10.48 4.31 -15.26
CA GLN A 35 -11.41 3.50 -14.45
C GLN A 35 -10.78 2.58 -13.39
N VAL A 36 -9.52 2.78 -13.02
CA VAL A 36 -8.93 2.07 -11.88
C VAL A 36 -8.57 3.05 -10.77
N ARG A 37 -9.60 3.59 -10.09
CA ARG A 37 -9.40 4.21 -8.78
C ARG A 37 -9.62 3.16 -7.69
N VAL A 38 -8.52 2.58 -7.21
CA VAL A 38 -8.54 1.74 -6.02
C VAL A 38 -8.71 2.66 -4.82
N TYR A 39 -9.92 2.71 -4.25
CA TYR A 39 -10.15 3.36 -2.96
C TYR A 39 -9.73 2.40 -1.85
N MET A 40 -8.68 2.75 -1.12
CA MET A 40 -8.12 1.94 -0.04
C MET A 40 -8.75 2.36 1.29
N GLN A 41 -9.56 1.48 1.91
CA GLN A 41 -9.92 1.61 3.32
C GLN A 41 -8.85 0.92 4.17
N THR A 42 -7.84 1.66 4.64
CA THR A 42 -6.83 1.15 5.58
C THR A 42 -7.39 1.15 7.00
N SER A 43 -7.74 -0.03 7.51
CA SER A 43 -8.00 -0.28 8.93
C SER A 43 -6.79 -0.96 9.57
N ARG A 44 -6.56 -0.70 10.88
CA ARG A 44 -5.34 -0.95 11.68
C ARG A 44 -4.93 -2.42 11.91
N MET A 45 -5.46 -3.36 11.14
CA MET A 45 -5.07 -4.76 11.14
C MET A 45 -5.30 -5.28 9.72
N SER A 46 -4.31 -5.22 8.83
CA SER A 46 -4.46 -5.83 7.50
C SER A 46 -3.79 -7.21 7.50
N PRO A 47 -4.54 -8.31 7.73
CA PRO A 47 -4.05 -9.69 7.57
C PRO A 47 -3.71 -10.05 6.11
N ASP A 48 -3.73 -9.09 5.20
CA ASP A 48 -3.58 -9.31 3.75
C ASP A 48 -2.17 -9.06 3.22
N TRP A 49 -1.27 -8.48 4.03
CA TRP A 49 0.13 -8.29 3.65
C TRP A 49 0.95 -9.55 3.91
N ILE A 50 1.40 -10.19 2.83
CA ILE A 50 2.16 -11.44 2.85
C ILE A 50 3.63 -11.14 2.60
N SER A 51 4.51 -11.57 3.49
CA SER A 51 5.96 -11.42 3.35
C SER A 51 6.50 -12.29 2.20
N ILE A 52 7.34 -11.71 1.34
CA ILE A 52 7.94 -12.40 0.18
C ILE A 52 9.46 -12.36 0.18
N ALA A 53 10.07 -11.42 0.90
CA ALA A 53 11.51 -11.29 0.94
C ALA A 53 11.96 -10.58 2.21
N ARG A 54 13.23 -10.81 2.55
CA ARG A 54 13.98 -9.99 3.50
C ARG A 54 15.13 -9.33 2.74
N GLN A 55 15.22 -8.02 2.83
CA GLN A 55 16.25 -7.24 2.14
C GLN A 55 17.22 -6.66 3.17
N ARG A 56 18.51 -6.60 2.82
CA ARG A 56 19.48 -5.85 3.63
C ARG A 56 19.32 -4.37 3.35
N ASP A 57 19.11 -3.59 4.40
CA ASP A 57 19.04 -2.13 4.31
C ASP A 57 20.34 -1.53 4.82
N CYS A 58 21.38 -1.63 4.01
CA CYS A 58 22.67 -1.01 4.27
C CYS A 58 22.59 0.48 3.90
N THR A 59 22.96 1.37 4.83
CA THR A 59 23.01 2.82 4.60
C THR A 59 24.31 3.28 3.91
N GLY A 60 25.24 2.35 3.64
CA GLY A 60 26.56 2.66 3.09
C GLY A 60 27.55 3.25 4.11
N GLN A 61 27.10 3.57 5.33
CA GLN A 61 27.96 3.80 6.49
C GLN A 61 28.18 2.45 7.18
N GLU A 62 29.11 1.67 6.64
CA GLU A 62 29.58 0.45 7.31
C GLU A 62 30.47 0.84 8.47
N ASP A 63 29.89 0.98 9.66
CA ASP A 63 30.68 0.98 10.89
C ASP A 63 31.23 -0.43 11.08
N ALA A 64 32.54 -0.55 10.87
CA ALA A 64 33.46 -1.66 11.17
C ALA A 64 32.92 -2.82 12.03
N GLY A 65 32.05 -3.66 11.47
CA GLY A 65 31.62 -4.94 12.06
C GLY A 65 30.14 -5.08 12.41
N GLU A 66 29.30 -4.05 12.25
CA GLU A 66 27.86 -4.18 12.48
C GLU A 66 27.13 -4.72 11.23
N ARG A 67 26.37 -5.81 11.38
CA ARG A 67 25.63 -6.43 10.28
C ARG A 67 24.46 -5.49 9.91
N CYS A 68 24.36 -5.09 8.63
CA CYS A 68 23.23 -4.27 8.17
C CYS A 68 21.89 -4.86 8.65
N PRO A 69 20.96 -4.01 9.12
CA PRO A 69 19.65 -4.48 9.51
C PRO A 69 18.90 -5.01 8.29
N TYR A 70 17.96 -5.92 8.54
CA TYR A 70 17.08 -6.46 7.51
C TYR A 70 15.75 -5.76 7.55
N GLY A 71 15.31 -5.28 6.39
CA GLY A 71 13.92 -4.95 6.13
C GLY A 71 13.14 -6.17 5.65
N GLU A 72 11.83 -6.02 5.62
CA GLU A 72 10.87 -7.03 5.14
C GLU A 72 10.02 -6.45 4.03
N VAL A 73 9.78 -7.27 3.02
CA VAL A 73 9.01 -6.90 1.83
C VAL A 73 7.74 -7.73 1.80
N TYR A 74 6.63 -7.05 1.60
CA TYR A 74 5.29 -7.61 1.61
C TYR A 74 4.56 -7.28 0.31
N TYR A 75 3.59 -8.10 -0.06
CA TYR A 75 2.59 -7.75 -1.06
C TYR A 75 1.19 -8.00 -0.53
N ASN A 76 0.20 -7.36 -1.13
CA ASN A 76 -1.21 -7.61 -0.82
C ASN A 76 -1.91 -8.28 -2.00
N LYS A 77 -2.33 -9.54 -1.83
CA LYS A 77 -2.98 -10.33 -2.89
C LYS A 77 -4.29 -9.72 -3.38
N ASN A 78 -5.03 -9.03 -2.51
CA ASN A 78 -6.31 -8.41 -2.82
C ASN A 78 -6.13 -7.11 -3.62
N MET A 79 -4.89 -6.61 -3.73
CA MET A 79 -4.53 -5.41 -4.49
C MET A 79 -3.89 -5.75 -5.84
N ILE A 80 -3.91 -7.02 -6.26
CA ILE A 80 -3.43 -7.42 -7.58
C ILE A 80 -4.55 -7.21 -8.60
N THR A 81 -4.28 -6.47 -9.66
CA THR A 81 -5.18 -6.32 -10.81
C THR A 81 -4.52 -6.83 -12.07
N ARG A 82 -5.31 -7.41 -12.98
CA ARG A 82 -4.83 -7.89 -14.28
C ARG A 82 -5.74 -7.36 -15.39
N SER A 83 -5.12 -7.03 -16.50
CA SER A 83 -5.80 -6.81 -17.77
C SER A 83 -6.50 -8.09 -18.24
N VAL A 84 -7.53 -7.94 -19.08
CA VAL A 84 -8.35 -9.06 -19.57
C VAL A 84 -7.54 -10.05 -20.41
N ASP A 85 -6.58 -9.54 -21.19
CA ASP A 85 -5.65 -10.32 -22.00
C ASP A 85 -4.45 -10.84 -21.19
N GLY A 86 -4.33 -10.47 -19.92
CA GLY A 86 -3.26 -10.90 -19.02
C GLY A 86 -1.90 -10.26 -19.33
N SER A 87 -1.80 -9.35 -20.29
CA SER A 87 -0.53 -8.74 -20.70
C SER A 87 0.02 -7.76 -19.66
N ILE A 88 -0.88 -7.10 -18.94
CA ILE A 88 -0.55 -6.16 -17.87
C ILE A 88 -1.09 -6.66 -16.52
N ALA A 89 -0.24 -6.60 -15.50
CA ALA A 89 -0.62 -6.80 -14.11
C ALA A 89 -0.15 -5.62 -13.24
N ASN A 90 -0.89 -5.28 -12.19
CA ASN A 90 -0.47 -4.30 -11.20
C ASN A 90 -0.49 -4.91 -9.81
N ILE A 91 0.43 -4.50 -8.95
CA ILE A 91 0.53 -4.96 -7.57
C ILE A 91 1.01 -3.83 -6.66
N TRP A 92 0.54 -3.85 -5.43
CA TRP A 92 1.09 -3.05 -4.36
C TRP A 92 2.06 -3.87 -3.50
N VAL A 93 3.26 -3.36 -3.35
CA VAL A 93 4.34 -3.93 -2.55
C VAL A 93 4.70 -2.94 -1.45
N GLN A 94 4.79 -3.42 -0.22
CA GLN A 94 5.23 -2.61 0.93
C GLN A 94 6.58 -3.10 1.41
N THR A 95 7.46 -2.16 1.75
CA THR A 95 8.74 -2.46 2.38
C THR A 95 8.78 -1.79 3.75
N ASP A 96 8.95 -2.62 4.78
CA ASP A 96 9.31 -2.17 6.13
C ASP A 96 10.83 -2.24 6.22
N HIS A 97 11.47 -1.08 6.23
CA HIS A 97 12.91 -0.95 6.22
C HIS A 97 13.53 -1.27 7.59
N GLY A 98 14.63 -2.02 7.57
CA GLY A 98 15.41 -2.34 8.77
C GLY A 98 16.16 -1.14 9.34
N ALA A 99 16.44 -0.14 8.50
CA ALA A 99 17.03 1.14 8.90
C ALA A 99 16.15 2.32 8.45
N PRO A 100 16.07 3.41 9.23
CA PRO A 100 15.41 4.63 8.79
C PRO A 100 16.03 5.16 7.48
N GLN A 101 15.17 5.40 6.51
CA GLN A 101 15.49 5.99 5.22
C GLN A 101 15.26 7.51 5.28
N LEU A 102 15.92 8.23 4.37
CA LEU A 102 15.75 9.67 4.19
C LEU A 102 15.07 9.94 2.85
N PHE A 103 14.11 10.85 2.85
CA PHE A 103 13.58 11.49 1.65
C PHE A 103 13.83 12.98 1.77
N GLN A 104 14.39 13.56 0.71
CA GLN A 104 14.56 14.99 0.55
C GLN A 104 13.77 15.40 -0.69
N GLY A 105 12.85 16.34 -0.50
CA GLY A 105 12.06 16.91 -1.56
C GLY A 105 12.07 18.42 -1.45
N GLU A 106 11.72 19.09 -2.53
CA GLU A 106 11.61 20.54 -2.58
C GLU A 106 10.22 20.91 -3.09
N THR A 107 9.64 21.94 -2.50
CA THR A 107 8.48 22.67 -3.01
C THR A 107 8.94 24.02 -3.52
N GLU A 108 8.04 24.81 -4.11
CA GLU A 108 8.35 26.16 -4.57
C GLU A 108 8.92 27.07 -3.45
N SER A 109 8.65 26.75 -2.18
CA SER A 109 8.98 27.61 -1.05
C SER A 109 9.72 26.92 0.11
N SER A 110 9.95 25.61 0.05
CA SER A 110 10.49 24.86 1.19
C SER A 110 11.22 23.59 0.78
N VAL A 111 12.21 23.21 1.59
CA VAL A 111 12.84 21.89 1.54
C VAL A 111 12.19 21.00 2.59
N ILE A 112 11.71 19.83 2.17
CA ILE A 112 11.09 18.83 3.03
C ILE A 112 12.10 17.70 3.23
N THR A 113 12.38 17.37 4.50
CA THR A 113 13.14 16.17 4.85
C THR A 113 12.27 15.24 5.68
N VAL A 114 12.05 14.02 5.18
CA VAL A 114 11.25 12.99 5.86
C VAL A 114 12.15 11.82 6.20
N ARG A 115 12.16 11.43 7.48
CA ARG A 115 12.74 10.16 7.93
C ARG A 115 11.61 9.14 8.05
N TYR A 116 11.74 8.00 7.39
CA TYR A 116 10.70 6.98 7.34
C TYR A 116 11.30 5.57 7.41
N THR A 117 10.50 4.62 7.87
CA THR A 117 10.86 3.19 7.88
C THR A 117 9.92 2.35 7.02
N ARG A 118 8.93 2.97 6.35
CA ARG A 118 7.96 2.23 5.54
C ARG A 118 7.71 2.92 4.21
N THR A 119 7.74 2.13 3.14
CA THR A 119 7.37 2.57 1.79
C THR A 119 6.37 1.62 1.18
N ARG A 120 5.56 2.14 0.27
CA ARG A 120 4.65 1.34 -0.53
C ARG A 120 4.80 1.72 -2.01
N LEU A 121 5.01 0.73 -2.86
CA LEU A 121 5.22 0.88 -4.29
C LEU A 121 4.08 0.24 -5.05
N HIS A 122 3.54 0.96 -6.03
CA HIS A 122 2.63 0.43 -7.02
C HIS A 122 3.43 0.07 -8.26
N TYR A 123 3.57 -1.23 -8.53
CA TYR A 123 4.20 -1.71 -9.73
C TYR A 123 3.15 -1.99 -10.81
N ARG A 124 3.52 -1.66 -12.05
CA ARG A 124 2.87 -2.16 -13.26
C ARG A 124 3.86 -3.05 -13.99
N PHE A 125 3.42 -4.27 -14.29
CA PHE A 125 4.16 -5.27 -15.03
C PHE A 125 3.60 -5.41 -16.42
N ASN A 126 4.51 -5.53 -17.39
CA ASN A 126 4.23 -6.13 -18.67
C ASN A 126 4.66 -7.60 -18.57
N CYS A 127 3.67 -8.48 -18.48
CA CYS A 127 3.83 -9.92 -18.29
C CYS A 127 4.20 -10.66 -19.58
N VAL A 128 4.17 -9.98 -20.74
CA VAL A 128 4.60 -10.55 -22.03
C VAL A 128 6.09 -10.33 -22.23
N ASP A 129 6.57 -9.13 -21.90
CA ASP A 129 7.97 -8.74 -22.11
C ASP A 129 8.83 -8.86 -20.83
N ASP A 130 8.26 -9.37 -19.73
CA ASP A 130 8.92 -9.49 -18.41
C ASP A 130 9.55 -8.17 -17.93
N THR A 131 8.85 -7.05 -18.14
CA THR A 131 9.31 -5.72 -17.73
C THR A 131 8.38 -5.09 -16.71
N PHE A 132 8.90 -4.11 -15.97
CA PHE A 132 8.13 -3.39 -14.96
C PHE A 132 8.37 -1.89 -14.98
N THR A 133 7.39 -1.16 -14.49
CA THR A 133 7.51 0.25 -14.12
C THR A 133 6.97 0.49 -12.71
N ILE A 134 7.43 1.56 -12.06
CA ILE A 134 6.84 2.06 -10.82
C ILE A 134 5.84 3.13 -11.23
N VAL A 135 4.57 2.92 -10.92
CA VAL A 135 3.51 3.89 -11.19
C VAL A 135 3.44 4.92 -10.06
N GLU A 136 3.60 4.44 -8.83
CA GLU A 136 3.47 5.27 -7.64
C GLU A 136 4.41 4.78 -6.53
N ARG A 137 4.97 5.72 -5.79
CA ARG A 137 5.67 5.48 -4.53
C ARG A 137 5.06 6.32 -3.42
N GLN A 138 4.68 5.67 -2.34
CA GLN A 138 4.19 6.27 -1.11
C GLN A 138 5.23 6.11 0.00
N ILE A 139 5.51 7.20 0.71
CA ILE A 139 6.24 7.18 1.98
C ILE A 139 5.20 7.16 3.09
N LEU A 140 5.28 6.16 3.96
CA LEU A 140 4.29 5.94 5.02
C LEU A 140 4.84 6.38 6.37
N GLY A 141 3.99 7.07 7.13
CA GLY A 141 4.18 7.43 8.52
C GLY A 141 3.56 6.41 9.46
N SER A 142 3.30 6.83 10.70
CA SER A 142 2.62 5.98 11.68
C SER A 142 1.18 5.69 11.22
N ASN A 143 0.67 4.50 11.56
CA ASN A 143 -0.67 4.02 11.20
C ASN A 143 -0.96 4.03 9.68
N ASP A 144 0.05 3.78 8.83
CA ASP A 144 -0.07 3.76 7.36
C ASP A 144 -0.57 5.08 6.76
N THR A 145 -0.32 6.20 7.43
CA THR A 145 -0.58 7.54 6.89
C THR A 145 0.38 7.84 5.74
N VAL A 146 -0.14 8.27 4.59
CA VAL A 146 0.70 8.68 3.45
C VAL A 146 1.27 10.07 3.74
N LEU A 147 2.60 10.14 3.91
CA LEU A 147 3.32 11.39 4.15
C LEU A 147 3.74 12.07 2.85
N GLN A 148 4.04 11.27 1.83
CA GLN A 148 4.44 11.75 0.52
C GLN A 148 4.05 10.73 -0.55
N THR A 149 3.53 11.22 -1.69
CA THR A 149 3.36 10.45 -2.91
C THR A 149 4.29 10.98 -3.99
N ILE A 150 4.90 10.07 -4.75
CA ILE A 150 5.81 10.34 -5.86
C ILE A 150 5.36 9.49 -7.04
N ASN A 151 5.18 10.13 -8.19
CA ASN A 151 4.80 9.46 -9.45
C ASN A 151 6.00 9.56 -10.40
N PRO A 152 6.93 8.60 -10.38
CA PRO A 152 8.07 8.62 -11.27
C PRO A 152 7.62 8.43 -12.73
N PRO A 153 8.43 8.87 -13.71
CA PRO A 153 8.15 8.58 -15.10
C PRO A 153 8.01 7.07 -15.32
N GLU A 154 6.98 6.67 -16.06
CA GLU A 154 6.75 5.25 -16.35
C GLU A 154 7.76 4.75 -17.39
N ILE A 155 8.85 4.16 -16.91
CA ILE A 155 9.91 3.57 -17.73
C ILE A 155 9.97 2.08 -17.43
N PHE A 156 9.56 1.29 -18.42
CA PHE A 156 9.66 -0.17 -18.37
C PHE A 156 11.11 -0.62 -18.40
N ARG A 157 11.46 -1.50 -17.47
CA ARG A 157 12.80 -2.04 -17.31
C ARG A 157 12.73 -3.48 -16.82
N GLU A 158 13.79 -4.24 -17.07
CA GLU A 158 13.91 -5.62 -16.61
C GLU A 158 14.11 -5.68 -15.07
N PRO A 159 13.48 -6.64 -14.38
CA PRO A 159 13.70 -6.85 -12.95
C PRO A 159 15.13 -7.35 -12.71
N GLN A 160 15.81 -6.72 -11.75
CA GLN A 160 17.11 -7.22 -11.31
C GLN A 160 16.95 -8.55 -10.58
N ARG A 161 17.78 -9.54 -10.92
CA ARG A 161 17.70 -10.86 -10.27
C ARG A 161 17.80 -10.72 -8.75
N TRP A 162 16.98 -11.48 -8.02
CA TRP A 162 16.90 -11.47 -6.55
C TRP A 162 16.40 -10.16 -5.91
N SER A 163 15.88 -9.23 -6.71
CA SER A 163 15.19 -8.06 -6.18
C SER A 163 13.77 -8.40 -5.73
N ALA A 164 13.20 -7.58 -4.85
CA ALA A 164 11.78 -7.65 -4.47
C ALA A 164 10.85 -7.68 -5.69
N VAL A 165 11.18 -6.91 -6.74
CA VAL A 165 10.36 -6.85 -7.96
C VAL A 165 10.45 -8.14 -8.79
N ALA A 166 11.62 -8.80 -8.84
CA ALA A 166 11.76 -10.10 -9.50
C ALA A 166 10.92 -11.19 -8.82
N ILE A 167 10.69 -11.07 -7.50
CA ILE A 167 9.83 -12.00 -6.75
C ILE A 167 8.36 -11.63 -6.92
N ALA A 168 8.03 -10.33 -6.90
CA ALA A 168 6.66 -9.85 -7.01
C ALA A 168 6.04 -10.03 -8.42
N MET A 169 6.86 -9.98 -9.47
CA MET A 169 6.40 -10.12 -10.86
C MET A 169 5.65 -11.42 -11.15
N PRO A 170 6.19 -12.63 -10.90
CA PRO A 170 5.45 -13.87 -11.13
C PRO A 170 4.22 -14.00 -10.21
N ILE A 171 4.25 -13.42 -9.02
CA ILE A 171 3.06 -13.37 -8.14
C ILE A 171 1.94 -12.57 -8.83
N ALA A 172 2.29 -11.42 -9.38
CA ALA A 172 1.34 -10.54 -10.06
C ALA A 172 0.90 -11.06 -11.43
N CYS A 173 1.80 -11.63 -12.24
CA CYS A 173 1.48 -12.15 -13.57
C CYS A 173 0.76 -13.50 -13.48
N ASP A 174 1.30 -14.47 -12.73
CA ASP A 174 0.86 -15.87 -12.79
C ASP A 174 -0.06 -16.31 -11.63
N GLY A 175 -0.30 -15.44 -10.65
CA GLY A 175 -1.19 -15.76 -9.53
C GLY A 175 -0.51 -16.43 -8.34
N GLY A 176 0.82 -16.35 -8.23
CA GLY A 176 1.54 -16.75 -7.03
C GLY A 176 2.12 -18.16 -7.05
N GLU A 177 2.13 -18.86 -8.19
CA GLU A 177 2.99 -20.04 -8.34
C GLU A 177 4.45 -19.57 -8.51
N LEU A 178 5.23 -19.64 -7.44
CA LEU A 178 6.68 -19.49 -7.50
C LEU A 178 7.22 -20.65 -8.36
N ARG A 179 7.56 -20.38 -9.62
CA ARG A 179 8.24 -21.35 -10.47
C ARG A 179 9.70 -21.48 -10.00
N PRO A 180 10.19 -22.73 -9.79
CA PRO A 180 11.54 -23.00 -9.29
C PRO A 180 12.65 -22.55 -10.26
#